data_AF-A0A534VG12-F1
#
_entry.id   AF-A0A534VG12-F1
#
_cell.length_a   1.000
_cell.length_b   1.000
_cell.length_c   1.000
_cell.angle_alpha   90.00
_cell.angle_beta   90.00
_cell.angle_gamma   90.00
#
_symmetry.space_group_name_H-M   'P 1'
#
loop_
_entity.id
_entity.type
_entity.pdbx_description
1 polymer ?
#
loop_
_entity_poly.entity_id
_entity_poly.type
_entity_poly.pdbx_seq_one_letter_code
_entity_poly.pdbx_strand_id
1 'polypeptide(L)'
;MREIAKLTEYWAQTAAIFGLNILVLTSDETRLHRAQTIRARHGLLTNDSLILAAMEEFGIDSLATRDNDFDHISELIVYKPTDV
;
A
#
# COMPACT_ATOMS: atom_id res chain seq x y z
N MET A 1 -8.08 -28.99 -12.16
CA MET A 1 -9.27 -28.16 -12.46
C MET A 1 -9.76 -27.33 -11.26
N ARG A 2 -9.56 -27.76 -10.00
CA ARG A 2 -10.07 -27.09 -8.78
C ARG A 2 -9.32 -25.81 -8.36
N GLU A 3 -8.05 -25.68 -8.74
CA GLU A 3 -7.22 -24.50 -8.39
C GLU A 3 -7.44 -23.31 -9.34
N ILE A 4 -7.71 -23.59 -10.63
CA ILE A 4 -7.98 -22.54 -11.63
C ILE A 4 -9.28 -21.79 -11.29
N ALA A 5 -10.31 -22.49 -10.81
CA ALA A 5 -11.57 -21.88 -10.38
C ALA A 5 -11.38 -20.87 -9.23
N LYS A 6 -10.44 -21.13 -8.32
CA LYS A 6 -10.10 -20.23 -7.20
C LYS A 6 -9.44 -18.93 -7.67
N LEU A 7 -8.65 -18.99 -8.75
CA LEU A 7 -8.02 -17.80 -9.32
C LEU A 7 -9.05 -16.90 -10.01
N THR A 8 -10.05 -17.48 -10.67
CA THR A 8 -11.16 -16.72 -11.26
C THR A 8 -12.00 -16.04 -10.18
N GLU A 9 -12.30 -16.73 -9.07
CA GLU A 9 -13.03 -16.18 -7.93
C GLU A 9 -12.24 -15.07 -7.23
N TYR A 10 -10.94 -15.29 -7.01
CA TYR A 10 -10.03 -14.27 -6.48
C TYR A 10 -9.99 -13.00 -7.34
N TRP A 11 -9.92 -13.17 -8.67
CA TRP A 11 -9.98 -12.04 -9.59
C TRP A 11 -11.30 -11.30 -9.50
N ALA A 12 -12.44 -12.00 -9.45
CA ALA A 12 -13.75 -11.36 -9.33
C ALA A 12 -13.87 -10.53 -8.04
N GLN A 13 -13.37 -11.06 -6.92
CA GLN A 13 -13.34 -10.34 -5.63
C GLN A 13 -12.40 -9.13 -5.69
N THR A 14 -11.21 -9.28 -6.27
CA THR A 14 -10.25 -8.18 -6.38
C THR A 14 -10.74 -7.10 -7.36
N ALA A 15 -11.41 -7.47 -8.45
CA ALA A 15 -11.95 -6.53 -9.41
C ALA A 15 -13.10 -5.68 -8.83
N ALA A 16 -13.83 -6.20 -7.84
CA ALA A 16 -14.88 -5.44 -7.15
C ALA A 16 -14.33 -4.21 -6.42
N ILE A 17 -13.04 -4.20 -6.07
CA ILE A 17 -12.33 -3.05 -5.46
C ILE A 17 -12.47 -1.80 -6.34
N PHE A 18 -12.45 -1.94 -7.66
CA PHE A 18 -12.59 -0.81 -8.60
C PHE A 18 -14.00 -0.21 -8.65
N GLY A 19 -15.01 -0.88 -8.07
CA GLY A 19 -16.36 -0.34 -7.91
C GLY A 19 -16.59 0.42 -6.61
N LEU A 20 -15.59 0.45 -5.71
CA LEU A 20 -15.66 1.19 -4.46
C LEU A 20 -15.35 2.66 -4.66
N ASN A 21 -15.72 3.50 -3.69
CA ASN A 21 -15.34 4.92 -3.67
C ASN A 21 -13.90 5.10 -3.18
N ILE A 22 -12.95 4.56 -3.95
CA ILE A 22 -11.52 4.61 -3.66
C ILE A 22 -10.76 5.20 -4.86
N LEU A 23 -9.61 5.79 -4.58
CA LEU A 23 -8.65 6.22 -5.59
C LEU A 23 -7.55 5.17 -5.74
N VAL A 24 -7.35 4.66 -6.95
CA VAL A 24 -6.24 3.75 -7.27
C VAL A 24 -5.13 4.54 -7.95
N LEU A 25 -3.93 4.51 -7.37
CA LEU A 25 -2.76 5.23 -7.88
C LEU A 25 -1.88 4.29 -8.71
N THR A 26 -1.48 4.74 -9.90
CA THR A 26 -0.48 4.05 -10.73
C THR A 26 0.92 4.43 -10.29
N SER A 27 1.83 3.46 -10.13
CA SER A 27 3.25 3.72 -9.88
C SER A 27 3.99 4.13 -11.14
N ASP A 28 4.92 5.07 -11.01
CA ASP A 28 5.83 5.52 -12.06
C ASP A 28 7.29 5.46 -11.61
N GLU A 29 8.21 5.75 -12.54
CA GLU A 29 9.64 5.75 -12.26
C GLU A 29 10.03 6.80 -11.19
N THR A 30 9.37 7.96 -11.18
CA THR A 30 9.65 9.03 -10.22
C THR A 30 9.35 8.56 -8.79
N ARG A 31 8.22 7.88 -8.59
CA ARG A 31 7.85 7.30 -7.31
C ARG A 31 8.80 6.18 -6.90
N LEU A 32 9.29 5.38 -7.84
CA LEU A 32 10.27 4.34 -7.56
C LEU A 32 11.59 4.91 -7.04
N HIS A 33 12.09 5.99 -7.65
CA HIS A 33 13.30 6.68 -7.15
C HIS A 33 13.10 7.27 -5.75
N ARG A 34 11.93 7.87 -5.49
CA ARG A 34 11.58 8.36 -4.14
C ARG A 34 11.51 7.24 -3.11
N ALA A 35 10.88 6.12 -3.47
CA ALA A 35 10.80 4.94 -2.62
C ALA A 35 12.19 4.41 -2.26
N GLN A 36 13.17 4.48 -3.16
CA GLN A 36 14.54 4.09 -2.85
C GLN A 36 15.18 5.00 -1.77
N THR A 37 14.91 6.31 -1.80
CA THR A 37 15.36 7.24 -0.75
C THR A 37 14.69 6.96 0.58
N ILE A 38 13.36 6.74 0.58
CA ILE A 38 12.58 6.40 1.78
C ILE A 38 13.06 5.09 2.40
N ARG A 39 13.30 4.07 1.58
CA ARG A 39 13.87 2.79 1.99
C ARG A 39 15.17 2.98 2.77
N ALA A 40 16.08 3.80 2.24
CA ALA A 40 17.34 4.08 2.89
C ALA A 40 17.18 4.84 4.21
N ARG A 41 16.16 5.71 4.32
CA ARG A 41 15.86 6.49 5.53
C ARG A 41 15.21 5.66 6.64
N HIS A 42 14.20 4.86 6.31
CA HIS A 42 13.35 4.17 7.29
C HIS A 42 13.62 2.67 7.43
N GLY A 43 14.44 2.09 6.55
CA GLY A 43 14.76 0.66 6.58
C GLY A 43 13.65 -0.25 6.03
N LEU A 44 12.66 0.32 5.33
CA LEU A 44 11.49 -0.39 4.81
C LEU A 44 11.81 -1.26 3.58
N LEU A 45 10.95 -2.24 3.31
CA LEU A 45 10.98 -2.97 2.04
C LEU A 45 10.45 -2.11 0.88
N THR A 46 10.68 -2.55 -0.36
CA THR A 46 10.40 -1.77 -1.56
C THR A 46 8.93 -1.35 -1.68
N ASN A 47 7.99 -2.26 -1.41
CA ASN A 47 6.57 -1.97 -1.52
C ASN A 47 6.11 -0.98 -0.44
N ASP A 48 6.58 -1.14 0.78
CA ASP A 48 6.26 -0.25 1.89
C ASP A 48 6.81 1.15 1.64
N SER A 49 8.01 1.21 1.06
CA SER A 49 8.61 2.48 0.64
C SER A 49 7.86 3.14 -0.52
N LEU A 50 7.25 2.36 -1.43
CA LEU A 50 6.38 2.88 -2.49
C LEU A 50 5.07 3.46 -1.93
N ILE A 51 4.51 2.83 -0.90
CA ILE A 51 3.33 3.33 -0.19
C ILE A 51 3.65 4.70 0.43
N LEU A 52 4.76 4.81 1.17
CA LEU A 52 5.15 6.10 1.74
C LEU A 52 5.49 7.15 0.70
N ALA A 53 6.14 6.77 -0.40
CA ALA A 53 6.42 7.70 -1.49
C ALA A 53 5.12 8.27 -2.08
N ALA A 54 4.07 7.46 -2.21
CA ALA A 54 2.75 7.93 -2.60
C ALA A 54 2.14 8.82 -1.51
N MET A 55 2.20 8.43 -0.24
CA MET A 55 1.66 9.22 0.87
C MET A 55 2.28 10.62 0.94
N GLU A 56 3.61 10.73 0.86
CA GLU A 56 4.33 12.02 0.82
C GLU A 56 3.92 12.87 -0.39
N GLU A 57 3.77 12.26 -1.57
CA GLU A 57 3.37 12.94 -2.81
C GLU A 57 1.97 13.58 -2.71
N PHE A 58 1.04 12.90 -2.05
CA PHE A 58 -0.34 13.34 -1.88
C PHE A 58 -0.62 14.07 -0.56
N GLY A 59 0.40 14.25 0.29
CA GLY A 59 0.25 14.90 1.59
C GLY A 59 -0.63 14.11 2.57
N ILE A 60 -0.58 12.78 2.49
CA ILE A 60 -1.33 11.86 3.35
C ILE A 60 -0.43 11.43 4.51
N ASP A 61 -0.89 11.58 5.75
CA ASP A 61 -0.19 11.15 6.97
C ASP A 61 -0.84 9.92 7.62
N SER A 62 -2.05 9.55 7.21
CA SER A 62 -2.86 8.51 7.83
C SER A 62 -2.77 7.21 7.04
N LEU A 63 -2.25 6.15 7.66
CA LEU A 63 -2.09 4.83 7.04
C LEU A 63 -2.94 3.78 7.76
N ALA A 64 -3.87 3.15 7.03
CA ALA A 64 -4.54 1.94 7.51
C ALA A 64 -3.71 0.71 7.13
N THR A 65 -3.08 0.06 8.11
CA THR A 65 -2.29 -1.16 7.89
C THR A 65 -2.27 -2.01 9.15
N ARG A 66 -2.07 -3.32 9.04
CA ARG A 66 -1.75 -4.18 10.20
C ARG A 66 -0.25 -4.45 10.35
N ASP A 67 0.55 -3.93 9.41
CA ASP A 67 1.99 -4.09 9.42
C ASP A 67 2.62 -3.14 10.47
N ASN A 68 3.46 -3.69 11.33
CA ASN A 68 4.12 -2.96 12.40
C ASN A 68 5.41 -2.29 11.95
N ASP A 69 5.89 -2.59 10.74
CA ASP A 69 7.08 -1.96 10.18
C ASP A 69 6.91 -0.46 9.93
N PHE A 70 5.69 0.08 10.03
CA PHE A 70 5.41 1.52 9.93
C PHE A 70 5.34 2.24 11.30
N ASP A 71 5.30 1.50 12.40
CA ASP A 71 4.99 2.06 13.73
C ASP A 71 6.13 2.94 14.27
N HIS A 72 7.35 2.82 13.73
CA HIS A 72 8.51 3.64 14.09
C HIS A 72 8.61 4.96 13.32
N ILE A 73 7.71 5.22 12.37
CA ILE A 73 7.73 6.42 11.53
C ILE A 73 6.85 7.50 12.16
N SER A 74 7.49 8.49 12.78
CA SER A 74 6.83 9.54 13.56
C SER A 74 5.86 10.42 12.77
N GLU A 75 6.07 10.52 11.47
CA GLU A 75 5.29 11.33 10.54
C GLU A 75 3.96 10.66 10.14
N LEU A 76 3.73 9.40 10.56
CA LEU A 76 2.54 8.64 10.21
C LEU A 76 1.60 8.46 11.41
N ILE A 77 0.30 8.56 11.12
CA ILE A 77 -0.77 8.11 12.00
C ILE A 77 -1.21 6.74 11.50
N VAL A 78 -0.77 5.68 12.20
CA VAL A 78 -1.09 4.31 11.84
C VAL A 78 -2.39 3.84 12.49
N TYR A 79 -3.35 3.45 11.66
CA TYR A 79 -4.61 2.82 12.07
C TYR A 79 -4.52 1.31 11.82
N LYS A 80 -4.88 0.50 12.83
CA LYS A 80 -4.83 -0.97 12.79
C LYS A 80 -6.26 -1.57 12.71
N PRO A 81 -6.94 -1.56 11.54
CA PRO A 81 -8.27 -2.16 11.43
C PRO A 81 -8.25 -3.65 11.79
N THR A 82 -9.33 -4.14 12.40
CA THR A 82 -9.45 -5.53 12.92
C THR A 82 -10.52 -6.34 12.20
N ASP A 83 -11.27 -5.69 11.32
CA ASP A 83 -12.50 -6.13 10.69
C ASP A 83 -12.35 -6.32 9.16
N VAL A 84 -11.18 -6.83 8.74
CA VAL A 84 -10.87 -7.14 7.33
C VAL A 84 -10.88 -8.63 7.08
#